data_AF-A0A5S6QUP5-F1
#
_entry.id   AF-A0A5S6QUP5-F1
#
_cell.length_a   1.000
_cell.length_b   1.000
_cell.length_c   1.000
_cell.angle_alpha   90.00
_cell.angle_beta   90.00
_cell.angle_gamma   90.00
#
_symmetry.space_group_name_H-M   'P 1'
#
loop_
_entity.id
_entity.type
_entity.pdbx_description
1 polymer ?
#
loop_
_entity_poly.entity_id
_entity_poly.type
_entity_poly.pdbx_seq_one_letter_code
_entity_poly.pdbx_strand_id
1 'polypeptide(L)'
;MNGLDNCAKTTFTVDRIGEVEPCSSTGAVAFPTLGLKKEEVDERFKLSGSLDPGCELRALPILSNPLCKLSLMSSDVTEAMKKAVVTPGFEKTAVLKPEQSKMAKRLARKLEREKTMGTKWFNMPATEMSEERKRDLKVLQLREVVDPTVHYRRNYRKTFPKYFEIGRVVDNPIDFYSSRIPKKQRKSTIIEELLADAEAGRRMKEKYSEMAAQRNSRRKGKLHRRTKHRRRR
;
A
#
# COMPACT_ATOMS: atom_id res chain seq x y z
N MET A 1 35.35 28.90 48.23
CA MET A 1 36.10 29.26 47.01
C MET A 1 36.19 28.02 46.13
N ASN A 2 35.90 28.20 44.84
CA ASN A 2 36.08 27.26 43.72
C ASN A 2 35.02 26.16 43.54
N GLY A 3 33.85 26.56 43.04
CA GLY A 3 32.96 25.68 42.28
C GLY A 3 33.32 25.75 40.80
N LEU A 4 33.68 24.60 40.21
CA LEU A 4 33.94 24.43 38.78
C LEU A 4 32.63 24.06 38.07
N ASP A 5 31.92 25.06 37.59
CA ASP A 5 30.78 24.88 36.69
C ASP A 5 31.27 24.56 35.27
N ASN A 6 31.38 23.26 34.96
CA ASN A 6 31.55 22.79 33.59
C ASN A 6 30.23 22.93 32.83
N CYS A 7 30.00 24.14 32.30
CA CYS A 7 28.96 24.46 31.34
C CYS A 7 29.25 23.77 30.00
N ALA A 8 28.76 22.54 29.83
CA ALA A 8 28.75 21.85 28.55
C ALA A 8 27.81 22.58 27.57
N LYS A 9 28.39 23.49 26.78
CA LYS A 9 27.72 24.11 25.63
C LYS A 9 27.47 23.03 24.59
N THR A 10 26.27 22.44 24.59
CA THR A 10 25.77 21.62 23.48
C THR A 10 25.54 22.53 22.28
N THR A 11 26.56 22.66 21.43
CA THR A 11 26.43 23.25 20.10
C THR A 11 25.58 22.32 19.25
N PHE A 12 24.34 22.74 18.98
CA PHE A 12 23.49 22.08 18.00
C PHE A 12 24.07 22.35 16.61
N THR A 13 24.94 21.45 16.14
CA THR A 13 25.37 21.39 14.74
C THR A 13 24.14 21.09 13.91
N VAL A 14 23.65 22.09 13.20
CA VAL A 14 22.69 21.90 12.11
C VAL A 14 23.47 21.22 11.00
N ASP A 15 23.49 19.89 11.04
CA ASP A 15 23.94 19.10 9.92
C ASP A 15 23.05 19.45 8.73
N ARG A 16 23.78 19.90 7.72
CA ARG A 16 23.35 20.20 6.38
C ARG A 16 22.68 18.91 5.87
N ILE A 17 21.36 18.85 5.86
CA ILE A 17 20.64 17.90 5.01
C ILE A 17 20.96 18.37 3.59
N GLY A 18 22.03 17.81 3.05
CA GLY A 18 22.22 17.74 1.61
C GLY A 18 21.04 16.96 1.07
N GLU A 19 20.38 17.52 0.08
CA GLU A 19 19.65 16.74 -0.90
C GLU A 19 20.68 15.81 -1.54
N VAL A 20 20.79 14.62 -0.98
CA VAL A 20 21.42 13.48 -1.62
C VAL A 20 20.33 12.88 -2.48
N GLU A 21 20.29 13.31 -3.74
CA GLU A 21 19.76 12.54 -4.85
C GLU A 21 20.17 11.07 -4.63
N PRO A 22 19.22 10.11 -4.54
CA PRO A 22 19.60 8.72 -4.49
C PRO A 22 20.22 8.36 -5.84
N CYS A 23 21.55 8.19 -5.86
CA CYS A 23 22.23 7.43 -6.90
C CYS A 23 21.57 6.06 -7.00
N SER A 24 20.73 5.90 -8.01
CA SER A 24 20.14 4.64 -8.44
C SER A 24 21.23 3.74 -9.01
N SER A 25 22.01 3.10 -8.15
CA SER A 25 22.82 1.92 -8.51
C SER A 25 22.05 0.65 -8.17
N THR A 26 20.85 0.52 -8.74
CA THR A 26 20.31 -0.80 -9.03
C THR A 26 21.13 -1.36 -10.19
N GLY A 27 22.05 -2.28 -9.89
CA GLY A 27 22.50 -3.28 -10.85
C GLY A 27 21.29 -4.15 -11.21
N ALA A 28 20.43 -3.62 -12.07
CA ALA A 28 19.38 -4.35 -12.72
C ALA A 28 20.04 -5.18 -13.81
N VAL A 29 20.17 -6.48 -13.58
CA VAL A 29 20.35 -7.43 -14.67
C VAL A 29 19.07 -7.33 -15.50
N ALA A 30 19.16 -6.65 -16.64
CA ALA A 30 18.05 -6.43 -17.54
C ALA A 30 17.62 -7.77 -18.14
N PHE A 31 16.53 -8.34 -17.63
CA PHE A 31 15.73 -9.26 -18.42
C PHE A 31 14.88 -8.42 -19.38
N PRO A 32 14.97 -8.64 -20.70
CA PRO A 32 14.18 -7.88 -21.65
C PRO A 32 12.70 -8.23 -21.49
N THR A 33 11.90 -7.29 -20.99
CA THR A 33 10.45 -7.30 -21.16
C THR A 33 10.14 -6.83 -22.58
N LEU A 34 10.13 -7.78 -23.51
CA LEU A 34 9.44 -7.61 -24.79
C LEU A 34 7.94 -7.62 -24.49
N GLY A 35 7.37 -6.41 -24.44
CA GLY A 35 5.95 -6.22 -24.65
C GLY A 35 5.63 -6.62 -26.09
N LEU A 36 5.28 -7.88 -26.28
CA LEU A 36 4.61 -8.35 -27.47
C LEU A 36 3.12 -8.43 -27.15
N LYS A 37 2.34 -7.75 -27.99
CA LYS A 37 0.89 -7.91 -28.06
C LYS A 37 0.58 -9.40 -28.10
N LYS A 38 -0.41 -9.84 -27.33
CA LYS A 38 -0.85 -11.24 -27.23
C LYS A 38 -1.65 -11.67 -28.47
N GLU A 39 -1.17 -11.28 -29.64
CA GLU A 39 -1.75 -11.55 -30.96
C GLU A 39 -0.62 -11.78 -31.99
N GLU A 40 0.48 -12.45 -31.64
CA GLU A 40 1.50 -12.78 -32.65
C GLU A 40 2.47 -13.90 -32.23
N VAL A 41 1.98 -14.98 -31.61
CA VAL A 41 2.81 -16.19 -31.41
C VAL A 41 1.92 -17.44 -31.50
N ASP A 42 1.31 -17.67 -32.65
CA ASP A 42 0.80 -18.99 -33.05
C ASP A 42 1.07 -19.30 -34.55
N GLU A 43 1.83 -18.47 -35.25
CA GLU A 43 2.14 -18.62 -36.69
C GLU A 43 3.57 -19.15 -36.98
N ARG A 44 4.20 -19.88 -36.03
CA ARG A 44 5.57 -20.41 -36.23
C ARG A 44 5.81 -21.90 -36.00
N PHE A 45 4.74 -22.69 -35.87
CA PHE A 45 4.80 -24.15 -36.00
C PHE A 45 3.70 -24.61 -36.97
N LYS A 46 3.87 -24.31 -38.26
CA LYS A 46 3.14 -25.02 -39.31
C LYS A 46 3.79 -26.39 -39.44
N LEU A 47 3.16 -27.42 -38.86
CA LEU A 47 3.47 -28.81 -39.17
C LEU A 47 3.34 -28.97 -40.69
N SER A 48 4.46 -29.16 -41.38
CA SER A 48 4.55 -29.25 -42.85
C SER A 48 4.05 -30.61 -43.38
N GLY A 49 2.93 -31.09 -42.88
CA GLY A 49 2.44 -32.45 -43.15
C GLY A 49 0.96 -32.58 -42.92
N SER A 50 0.15 -31.69 -43.48
CA SER A 50 -1.17 -32.14 -43.92
C SER A 50 -0.93 -33.02 -45.13
N LEU A 51 -0.99 -34.34 -44.95
CA LEU A 51 -1.31 -35.21 -46.07
C LEU A 51 -2.64 -34.71 -46.62
N ASP A 52 -2.64 -34.10 -47.80
CA ASP A 52 -3.87 -33.84 -48.54
C ASP A 52 -4.48 -35.21 -48.86
N PRO A 53 -5.64 -35.59 -48.27
CA PRO A 53 -6.40 -36.68 -48.86
C PRO A 53 -6.96 -36.08 -50.15
N GLY A 54 -6.23 -36.25 -51.26
CA GLY A 54 -6.57 -35.74 -52.59
C GLY A 54 -7.93 -36.26 -53.08
N CYS A 55 -8.98 -35.69 -52.54
CA CYS A 55 -10.37 -36.01 -52.78
C CYS A 55 -11.13 -34.69 -52.71
N GLU A 56 -11.20 -33.98 -53.84
CA GLU A 56 -12.23 -32.97 -54.02
C GLU A 56 -13.59 -33.68 -53.97
N LEU A 57 -14.24 -33.64 -52.81
CA LEU A 57 -15.59 -34.18 -52.61
C LEU A 57 -16.63 -33.24 -53.25
N ARG A 58 -16.56 -33.06 -54.57
CA ARG A 58 -17.71 -32.65 -55.36
C ARG A 58 -18.48 -33.91 -55.76
N ALA A 59 -19.60 -34.13 -55.08
CA ALA A 59 -20.71 -34.98 -55.50
C ALA A 59 -20.41 -36.46 -55.78
N LEU A 60 -20.28 -37.27 -54.71
CA LEU A 60 -20.63 -38.69 -54.76
C LEU A 60 -21.90 -38.93 -53.92
N PRO A 61 -23.03 -39.39 -54.50
CA PRO A 61 -24.34 -39.44 -53.85
C PRO A 61 -24.50 -40.60 -52.84
N ILE A 62 -23.40 -41.20 -52.38
CA ILE A 62 -23.41 -42.39 -51.51
C ILE A 62 -22.92 -42.07 -50.09
N LEU A 63 -22.24 -40.93 -49.90
CA LEU A 63 -21.86 -40.42 -48.58
C LEU A 63 -22.69 -39.18 -48.24
N SER A 64 -24.02 -39.30 -48.35
CA SER A 64 -24.86 -38.50 -47.45
C SER A 64 -24.49 -38.96 -46.05
N ASN A 65 -23.73 -38.16 -45.30
CA ASN A 65 -23.40 -38.45 -43.90
C ASN A 65 -24.69 -38.88 -43.17
N PRO A 66 -24.88 -40.17 -42.85
CA PRO A 66 -26.13 -40.63 -42.24
C PRO A 66 -26.28 -40.07 -40.82
N LEU A 67 -25.21 -39.50 -40.28
CA LEU A 67 -25.16 -38.87 -38.96
C LEU A 67 -25.83 -37.49 -38.91
N CYS A 68 -26.20 -36.87 -40.04
CA CYS A 68 -27.02 -35.65 -39.99
C CYS A 68 -28.48 -35.95 -39.62
N LYS A 69 -28.92 -37.22 -39.70
CA LYS A 69 -30.21 -37.67 -39.16
C LYS A 69 -30.20 -37.99 -37.67
N LEU A 70 -29.04 -37.91 -37.00
CA LEU A 70 -28.94 -38.10 -35.56
C LEU A 70 -29.00 -36.77 -34.76
N SER A 71 -29.47 -35.67 -35.34
CA SER A 71 -29.58 -34.39 -34.61
C SER A 71 -30.91 -34.19 -33.84
N LEU A 72 -31.89 -35.09 -33.98
CA LEU A 72 -32.88 -35.28 -32.93
C LEU A 72 -32.32 -36.27 -31.92
N MET A 73 -31.38 -35.80 -31.10
CA MET A 73 -31.24 -36.36 -29.77
C MET A 73 -32.64 -36.27 -29.16
N SER A 74 -33.25 -37.39 -28.77
CA SER A 74 -34.51 -37.35 -28.04
C SER A 74 -34.36 -36.40 -26.85
N SER A 75 -35.44 -35.68 -26.49
CA SER A 75 -35.46 -34.80 -25.32
C SER A 75 -34.80 -35.47 -24.13
N ASP A 76 -35.09 -36.76 -23.97
CA ASP A 76 -34.65 -37.62 -22.88
C ASP A 76 -33.13 -37.87 -22.90
N VAL A 77 -32.52 -38.02 -24.07
CA VAL A 77 -31.06 -38.15 -24.21
C VAL A 77 -30.37 -36.81 -23.96
N THR A 78 -30.92 -35.70 -24.44
CA THR A 78 -30.38 -34.37 -24.10
C THR A 78 -30.53 -34.06 -22.61
N GLU A 79 -31.60 -34.52 -21.98
CA GLU A 79 -31.86 -34.37 -20.55
C GLU A 79 -30.94 -35.27 -19.72
N ALA A 80 -30.66 -36.48 -20.20
CA ALA A 80 -29.66 -37.38 -19.61
C ALA A 80 -28.24 -36.82 -19.74
N MET A 81 -27.86 -36.26 -20.88
CA MET A 81 -26.56 -35.61 -21.09
C MET A 81 -26.42 -34.31 -20.28
N LYS A 82 -27.52 -33.57 -20.01
CA LYS A 82 -27.52 -32.44 -19.06
C LYS A 82 -27.27 -32.86 -17.62
N LYS A 83 -27.67 -34.09 -17.24
CA LYS A 83 -27.42 -34.69 -15.91
C LYS A 83 -26.05 -35.39 -15.82
N ALA A 84 -25.33 -35.54 -16.93
CA ALA A 84 -24.03 -36.19 -16.97
C ALA A 84 -22.92 -35.31 -16.39
N VAL A 85 -21.89 -35.96 -15.82
CA VAL A 85 -20.73 -35.29 -15.18
C VAL A 85 -19.86 -34.54 -16.18
N VAL A 86 -19.80 -35.00 -17.43
CA VAL A 86 -18.94 -34.44 -18.49
C VAL A 86 -19.79 -33.57 -19.42
N THR A 87 -19.87 -32.27 -19.10
CA THR A 87 -20.54 -31.27 -19.93
C THR A 87 -19.57 -30.67 -20.98
N PRO A 88 -20.05 -30.14 -22.12
CA PRO A 88 -19.21 -29.46 -23.12
C PRO A 88 -18.71 -28.11 -22.57
N GLY A 89 -17.67 -28.18 -21.74
CA GLY A 89 -17.22 -27.09 -20.87
C GLY A 89 -16.51 -27.59 -19.61
N PHE A 90 -16.66 -28.88 -19.28
CA PHE A 90 -15.99 -29.57 -18.18
C PHE A 90 -14.46 -29.42 -18.20
N GLU A 91 -13.84 -29.38 -19.37
CA GLU A 91 -12.40 -29.14 -19.54
C GLU A 91 -11.94 -27.78 -18.96
N LYS A 92 -12.82 -26.77 -19.01
CA LYS A 92 -12.55 -25.43 -18.44
C LYS A 92 -12.85 -25.39 -16.94
N THR A 93 -13.79 -26.22 -16.48
CA THR A 93 -14.18 -26.32 -15.07
C THR A 93 -13.15 -27.12 -14.25
N ALA A 94 -12.51 -28.11 -14.86
CA ALA A 94 -11.55 -29.03 -14.23
C ALA A 94 -10.09 -28.59 -14.37
N VAL A 95 -9.80 -27.28 -14.44
CA VAL A 95 -8.41 -26.80 -14.34
C VAL A 95 -7.95 -27.01 -12.89
N LEU A 96 -7.40 -28.19 -12.61
CA LEU A 96 -6.70 -28.48 -11.38
C LEU A 96 -5.63 -27.41 -11.21
N LYS A 97 -5.66 -26.68 -10.08
CA LYS A 97 -4.59 -25.73 -9.78
C LYS A 97 -3.28 -26.51 -9.80
N PRO A 98 -2.27 -26.08 -10.58
CA PRO A 98 -1.01 -26.80 -10.65
C PRO A 98 -0.41 -26.89 -9.25
N GLU A 99 0.10 -28.07 -8.90
CA GLU A 99 0.68 -28.32 -7.59
C GLU A 99 1.88 -27.38 -7.38
N GLN A 100 1.77 -26.50 -6.39
CA GLN A 100 2.79 -25.49 -6.14
C GLN A 100 4.05 -26.14 -5.56
N SER A 101 5.23 -25.64 -5.97
CA SER A 101 6.49 -26.08 -5.39
C SER A 101 6.53 -25.87 -3.86
N LYS A 102 7.33 -26.68 -3.15
CA LYS A 102 7.50 -26.55 -1.68
C LYS A 102 7.89 -25.12 -1.28
N MET A 103 8.71 -24.47 -2.10
CA MET A 103 9.13 -23.08 -1.90
C MET A 103 7.96 -22.10 -2.07
N ALA A 104 7.19 -22.23 -3.14
CA ALA A 104 6.00 -21.40 -3.39
C ALA A 104 4.98 -21.52 -2.25
N LYS A 105 4.73 -22.74 -1.77
CA LYS A 105 3.87 -22.99 -0.59
C LYS A 105 4.42 -22.32 0.68
N ARG A 106 5.74 -22.36 0.90
CA ARG A 106 6.39 -21.69 2.04
C ARG A 106 6.26 -20.17 1.94
N LEU A 107 6.43 -19.59 0.75
CA LEU A 107 6.27 -18.16 0.52
C LEU A 107 4.82 -17.71 0.72
N ALA A 108 3.86 -18.45 0.16
CA ALA A 108 2.43 -18.18 0.36
C ALA A 108 2.07 -18.17 1.85
N ARG A 109 2.53 -19.17 2.62
CA ARG A 109 2.33 -19.21 4.08
C ARG A 109 2.97 -18.03 4.80
N LYS A 110 4.13 -17.54 4.35
CA LYS A 110 4.76 -16.34 4.91
C LYS A 110 3.92 -15.09 4.62
N LEU A 111 3.44 -14.93 3.39
CA LEU A 111 2.58 -13.81 3.01
C LEU A 111 1.28 -13.80 3.83
N GLU A 112 0.61 -14.94 3.98
CA GLU A 112 -0.60 -15.05 4.82
C GLU A 112 -0.31 -14.71 6.29
N ARG A 113 0.84 -15.14 6.82
CA ARG A 113 1.28 -14.77 8.17
C ARG A 113 1.63 -13.29 8.28
N GLU A 114 2.18 -12.67 7.24
CA GLU A 114 2.55 -11.26 7.29
C GLU A 114 1.35 -10.32 7.25
N LYS A 115 0.21 -10.78 6.72
CA LYS A 115 -1.07 -10.04 6.72
C LYS A 115 -1.64 -9.83 8.12
N THR A 116 -1.29 -10.68 9.08
CA THR A 116 -1.84 -10.60 10.44
C THR A 116 -0.71 -10.64 11.48
N MET A 117 -0.92 -10.10 12.68
CA MET A 117 0.08 -10.18 13.74
C MET A 117 0.13 -11.57 14.41
N GLY A 118 -0.77 -12.47 14.01
CA GLY A 118 -0.91 -13.85 14.49
C GLY A 118 -1.91 -14.02 15.63
N THR A 119 -2.17 -15.27 15.99
CA THR A 119 -3.22 -15.67 16.96
C THR A 119 -2.95 -15.14 18.37
N LYS A 120 -1.68 -14.99 18.76
CA LYS A 120 -1.30 -14.43 20.07
C LYS A 120 -1.80 -13.00 20.28
N TRP A 121 -2.05 -12.28 19.18
CA TRP A 121 -2.56 -10.92 19.22
C TRP A 121 -3.79 -10.78 18.33
N PHE A 122 -4.78 -11.63 18.61
CA PHE A 122 -6.12 -11.59 18.03
C PHE A 122 -6.17 -11.42 16.50
N ASN A 123 -5.16 -11.90 15.78
CA ASN A 123 -5.04 -11.78 14.33
C ASN A 123 -5.18 -10.34 13.81
N MET A 124 -4.68 -9.33 14.54
CA MET A 124 -4.73 -7.93 14.11
C MET A 124 -4.17 -7.77 12.68
N PRO A 125 -4.91 -7.14 11.75
CA PRO A 125 -4.53 -7.04 10.35
C PRO A 125 -3.43 -6.01 10.12
N ALA A 126 -2.65 -6.22 9.06
CA ALA A 126 -1.71 -5.25 8.50
C ALA A 126 -2.48 -4.21 7.70
N THR A 127 -2.99 -3.22 8.40
CA THR A 127 -3.77 -2.12 7.81
C THR A 127 -2.89 -1.31 6.85
N GLU A 128 -3.41 -1.04 5.65
CA GLU A 128 -2.68 -0.32 4.61
C GLU A 128 -2.21 1.08 5.08
N MET A 129 -1.16 1.61 4.46
CA MET A 129 -0.62 2.91 4.82
C MET A 129 -1.14 4.00 3.87
N SER A 130 -2.43 4.33 3.96
CA SER A 130 -2.98 5.50 3.25
C SER A 130 -2.39 6.80 3.78
N GLU A 131 -2.51 7.89 3.02
CA GLU A 131 -1.95 9.18 3.41
C GLU A 131 -2.60 9.73 4.69
N GLU A 132 -3.91 9.61 4.83
CA GLU A 132 -4.65 10.03 6.04
C GLU A 132 -4.12 9.31 7.28
N ARG A 133 -4.03 7.98 7.21
CA ARG A 133 -3.49 7.14 8.30
C ARG A 133 -2.05 7.51 8.64
N LYS A 134 -1.21 7.80 7.64
CA LYS A 134 0.17 8.28 7.86
C LYS A 134 0.19 9.61 8.60
N ARG A 135 -0.68 10.55 8.25
CA ARG A 135 -0.75 11.85 8.91
C ARG A 135 -1.19 11.68 10.37
N ASP A 136 -2.21 10.88 10.65
CA ASP A 136 -2.69 10.62 12.02
C ASP A 136 -1.59 9.98 12.89
N LEU A 137 -0.91 8.95 12.36
CA LEU A 137 0.23 8.33 13.04
C LEU A 137 1.37 9.33 13.28
N LYS A 138 1.54 10.31 12.38
CA LYS A 138 2.54 11.36 12.57
C LYS A 138 2.16 12.31 13.70
N VAL A 139 0.88 12.67 13.83
CA VAL A 139 0.39 13.45 14.97
C VAL A 139 0.62 12.72 16.27
N LEU A 140 0.35 11.42 16.35
CA LEU A 140 0.64 10.61 17.54
C LEU A 140 2.13 10.59 17.91
N GLN A 141 3.02 10.56 16.91
CA GLN A 141 4.46 10.69 17.15
C GLN A 141 4.83 12.05 17.74
N LEU A 142 4.13 13.11 17.32
CA LEU A 142 4.38 14.50 17.69
C LEU A 142 3.49 15.00 18.84
N ARG A 143 2.79 14.11 19.57
CA ARG A 143 1.84 14.48 20.64
C ARG A 143 2.42 15.41 21.72
N GLU A 144 3.74 15.35 21.95
CA GLU A 144 4.46 16.23 22.88
C GLU A 144 4.39 17.71 22.48
N VAL A 145 4.24 17.99 21.18
CA VAL A 145 4.19 19.36 20.65
C VAL A 145 2.74 19.86 20.50
N VAL A 146 1.78 18.93 20.37
CA VAL A 146 0.37 19.26 20.14
C VAL A 146 -0.22 19.98 21.34
N ASP A 147 0.07 19.49 22.55
CA ASP A 147 -0.39 20.09 23.80
C ASP A 147 0.81 20.50 24.67
N PRO A 148 0.99 21.79 24.98
CA PRO A 148 2.07 22.27 25.83
C PRO A 148 1.88 21.93 27.31
N THR A 149 0.66 21.58 27.74
CA THR A 149 0.35 21.34 29.15
C THR A 149 0.73 19.93 29.56
N VAL A 150 0.37 18.94 28.73
CA VAL A 150 0.58 17.53 29.01
C VAL A 150 1.92 17.06 28.45
N HIS A 151 2.85 16.75 29.34
CA HIS A 151 4.15 16.19 28.99
C HIS A 151 4.05 14.66 28.87
N TYR A 152 3.99 14.17 27.64
CA TYR A 152 4.01 12.73 27.38
C TYR A 152 5.41 12.14 27.45
N ARG A 153 5.48 10.84 27.73
CA ARG A 153 6.72 10.07 27.54
C ARG A 153 7.14 10.09 26.07
N ARG A 154 8.41 10.40 25.82
CA ARG A 154 9.02 10.46 24.49
C ARG A 154 8.91 9.13 23.75
N ASN A 155 8.57 9.21 22.46
CA ASN A 155 8.52 8.05 21.57
C ASN A 155 9.94 7.58 21.19
N TYR A 156 10.27 6.32 21.48
CA TYR A 156 11.59 5.74 21.14
C TYR A 156 11.68 5.33 19.66
N ARG A 157 10.55 5.02 19.01
CA ARG A 157 10.50 4.53 17.63
C ARG A 157 10.16 5.68 16.68
N LYS A 158 11.00 5.88 15.66
CA LYS A 158 10.76 6.84 14.57
C LYS A 158 9.89 6.25 13.45
N THR A 159 9.88 4.94 13.30
CA THR A 159 9.11 4.21 12.28
C THR A 159 7.66 4.04 12.69
N PHE A 160 6.78 3.97 11.70
CA PHE A 160 5.36 3.67 11.92
C PHE A 160 5.16 2.18 12.25
N PRO A 161 4.17 1.84 13.08
CA PRO A 161 3.81 0.45 13.33
C PRO A 161 3.29 -0.23 12.05
N LYS A 162 3.61 -1.51 11.86
CA LYS A 162 3.14 -2.31 10.71
C LYS A 162 1.68 -2.78 10.88
N TYR A 163 1.32 -3.17 12.10
CA TYR A 163 -0.02 -3.65 12.45
C TYR A 163 -0.65 -2.61 13.37
N PHE A 164 -1.80 -2.09 12.98
CA PHE A 164 -2.57 -1.13 13.78
C PHE A 164 -4.03 -1.14 13.31
N GLU A 165 -4.92 -0.81 14.22
CA GLU A 165 -6.33 -0.59 13.95
C GLU A 165 -6.71 0.80 14.45
N ILE A 166 -7.66 1.43 13.76
CA ILE A 166 -8.20 2.73 14.17
C ILE A 166 -9.59 2.46 14.71
N GLY A 167 -9.74 2.65 16.01
CA GLY A 167 -11.01 2.52 16.71
C GLY A 167 -11.55 3.88 17.13
N ARG A 168 -12.85 3.92 17.44
CA ARG A 168 -13.52 5.09 18.00
C ARG A 168 -13.94 4.79 19.44
N VAL A 169 -13.75 5.77 20.32
CA VAL A 169 -14.23 5.66 21.70
C VAL A 169 -15.77 5.71 21.71
N VAL A 170 -16.38 4.74 22.35
CA VAL A 170 -17.84 4.68 22.57
C VAL A 170 -18.13 5.37 23.90
N ASP A 171 -19.11 6.28 23.89
CA ASP A 171 -19.46 7.04 25.09
C ASP A 171 -20.08 6.12 26.16
N ASN A 172 -19.75 6.39 27.42
CA ASN A 172 -20.41 5.73 28.54
C ASN A 172 -21.87 6.24 28.64
N PRO A 173 -22.87 5.37 28.85
CA PRO A 173 -24.24 5.79 29.12
C PRO A 173 -24.42 6.57 30.43
N ILE A 174 -23.53 6.39 31.42
CA ILE A 174 -23.68 6.96 32.77
C ILE A 174 -23.24 8.44 32.83
N ASP A 175 -22.20 8.82 32.10
CA ASP A 175 -21.65 10.18 32.13
C ASP A 175 -22.03 10.94 30.85
N PHE A 176 -23.03 11.82 30.97
CA PHE A 176 -23.58 12.55 29.83
C PHE A 176 -22.90 13.91 29.60
N TYR A 177 -22.44 14.58 30.66
CA TYR A 177 -22.08 16.00 30.58
C TYR A 177 -20.57 16.25 30.47
N SER A 178 -19.72 15.32 30.94
CA SER A 178 -18.28 15.59 30.99
C SER A 178 -17.50 14.93 29.86
N SER A 179 -17.63 13.62 29.64
CA SER A 179 -16.87 12.91 28.60
C SER A 179 -17.50 12.91 27.20
N ARG A 180 -18.82 13.14 27.10
CA ARG A 180 -19.55 12.97 25.83
C ARG A 180 -19.37 14.15 24.89
N ILE A 181 -18.86 13.86 23.69
CA ILE A 181 -18.69 14.84 22.62
C ILE A 181 -20.01 14.95 21.80
N PRO A 182 -20.52 16.15 21.47
CA PRO A 182 -21.71 16.30 20.63
C PRO A 182 -21.46 15.87 19.17
N LYS A 183 -22.54 15.47 18.46
CA LYS A 183 -22.48 14.96 17.07
C LYS A 183 -21.70 15.85 16.11
N LYS A 184 -21.78 17.17 16.26
CA LYS A 184 -21.14 18.15 15.38
C LYS A 184 -19.61 18.19 15.52
N GLN A 185 -19.11 17.94 16.72
CA GLN A 185 -17.69 17.98 17.05
C GLN A 185 -16.98 16.65 16.76
N ARG A 186 -17.71 15.53 16.71
CA ARG A 186 -17.18 14.22 16.32
C ARG A 186 -16.70 14.26 14.87
N LYS A 187 -15.41 13.99 14.64
CA LYS A 187 -14.82 13.87 13.29
C LYS A 187 -14.38 12.44 13.01
N SER A 188 -13.92 12.20 11.79
CA SER A 188 -13.49 10.88 11.34
C SER A 188 -12.04 10.59 11.69
N THR A 189 -11.18 11.62 11.60
CA THR A 189 -9.73 11.51 11.84
C THR A 189 -9.27 12.39 13.00
N ILE A 190 -8.15 12.02 13.62
CA ILE A 190 -7.56 12.75 14.75
C ILE A 190 -7.14 14.15 14.30
N ILE A 191 -6.62 14.26 13.07
CA ILE A 191 -6.23 15.55 12.49
C ILE A 191 -7.42 16.46 12.28
N GLU A 192 -8.55 15.95 11.81
CA GLU A 192 -9.76 16.77 11.64
C GLU A 192 -10.25 17.34 12.96
N GLU A 193 -10.17 16.56 14.05
CA GLU A 193 -10.49 17.05 15.40
C GLU A 193 -9.53 18.17 15.81
N LEU A 194 -8.23 17.97 15.56
CA LEU A 194 -7.20 18.96 15.86
C LEU A 194 -7.35 20.26 15.05
N LEU A 195 -7.73 20.16 13.79
CA LEU A 195 -7.98 21.32 12.91
C LEU A 195 -9.28 22.05 13.27
N ALA A 196 -10.26 21.34 13.84
CA ALA A 196 -11.50 21.94 14.31
C ALA A 196 -11.31 22.74 15.62
N ASP A 197 -10.25 22.47 16.39
CA ASP A 197 -9.91 23.24 17.59
C ASP A 197 -9.24 24.58 17.23
N ALA A 198 -9.99 25.66 17.47
CA ALA A 198 -9.53 27.03 17.22
C ALA A 198 -8.35 27.43 18.11
N GLU A 199 -8.25 26.89 19.33
CA GLU A 199 -7.15 27.24 20.24
C GLU A 199 -5.84 26.59 19.81
N ALA A 200 -5.85 25.29 19.51
CA ALA A 200 -4.72 24.61 18.90
C ALA A 200 -4.26 25.32 17.62
N GLY A 201 -5.19 25.68 16.73
CA GLY A 201 -4.87 26.39 15.49
C GLY A 201 -4.18 27.74 15.71
N ARG A 202 -4.67 28.56 16.65
CA ARG A 202 -4.04 29.85 17.00
C ARG A 202 -2.62 29.67 17.52
N ARG A 203 -2.43 28.77 18.49
CA ARG A 203 -1.12 28.50 19.11
C ARG A 203 -0.10 27.99 18.09
N MET A 204 -0.51 27.06 17.22
CA MET A 204 0.37 26.54 16.17
C MET A 204 0.76 27.61 15.16
N LYS A 205 -0.17 28.48 14.77
CA LYS A 205 0.09 29.60 13.85
C LYS A 205 1.06 30.60 14.44
N GLU A 206 0.85 31.00 15.69
CA GLU A 206 1.74 31.92 16.42
C GLU A 206 3.15 31.34 16.52
N LYS A 207 3.29 30.10 17.01
CA LYS A 207 4.60 29.46 17.14
C LYS A 207 5.29 29.26 15.79
N TYR A 208 4.53 28.92 14.74
CA TYR A 208 5.07 28.82 13.39
C TYR A 208 5.64 30.15 12.90
N SER A 209 4.89 31.25 13.09
CA SER A 209 5.33 32.60 12.69
C SER A 209 6.60 33.04 13.41
N GLU A 210 6.71 32.75 14.71
CA GLU A 210 7.90 33.00 15.52
C GLU A 210 9.10 32.20 14.98
N MET A 211 8.91 30.90 14.73
CA MET A 211 9.95 30.03 14.17
C MET A 211 10.37 30.46 12.76
N ALA A 212 9.43 30.89 11.93
CA ALA A 212 9.70 31.38 10.57
C ALA A 212 10.51 32.68 10.61
N ALA A 213 10.13 33.64 11.47
CA ALA A 213 10.86 34.89 11.68
C ALA A 213 12.29 34.62 12.20
N GLN A 214 12.42 33.73 13.20
CA GLN A 214 13.71 33.32 13.75
C GLN A 214 14.59 32.62 12.71
N ARG A 215 14.01 31.74 11.87
CA ARG A 215 14.74 31.07 10.78
C ARG A 215 15.21 32.07 9.73
N ASN A 216 14.38 33.05 9.38
CA ASN A 216 14.71 34.08 8.41
C ASN A 216 15.81 35.02 8.93
N SER A 217 15.74 35.47 10.18
CA SER A 217 16.77 36.31 10.80
C SER A 217 18.13 35.59 10.86
N ARG A 218 18.14 34.30 11.23
CA ARG A 218 19.36 33.46 11.20
C ARG A 218 19.94 33.34 9.78
N ARG A 219 19.09 33.14 8.76
CA ARG A 219 19.52 33.04 7.35
C ARG A 219 20.12 34.37 6.86
N LYS A 220 19.44 35.49 7.11
CA LYS A 220 19.92 36.84 6.75
C LYS A 220 21.21 37.19 7.47
N GLY A 221 21.31 36.90 8.77
CA GLY A 221 22.53 37.10 9.55
C GLY A 221 23.71 36.29 9.02
N LYS A 222 23.50 35.03 8.63
CA LYS A 222 24.54 34.20 7.99
C LYS A 222 24.98 34.79 6.64
N LEU A 223 24.05 35.24 5.82
CA LEU A 223 24.36 35.87 4.53
C LEU A 223 25.14 37.17 4.72
N HIS A 224 24.68 38.04 5.63
CA HIS A 224 25.34 39.32 5.93
C HIS A 224 26.77 39.13 6.46
N ARG A 225 27.00 38.14 7.34
CA ARG A 225 28.35 37.79 7.81
C ARG A 225 29.25 37.34 6.65
N ARG A 226 28.72 36.51 5.73
CA ARG A 226 29.47 36.04 4.55
C ARG A 226 29.84 37.19 3.61
N THR A 227 28.89 38.08 3.30
CA THR A 227 29.15 39.23 2.41
C THR A 227 30.10 40.24 3.04
N LYS A 228 29.97 40.52 4.34
CA LYS A 228 30.89 41.39 5.08
C LYS A 228 32.32 40.82 5.13
N HIS A 229 32.48 39.51 5.32
CA HIS A 229 33.79 38.87 5.28
C HIS A 229 34.42 38.97 3.88
N ARG A 230 33.64 38.76 2.81
CA ARG A 230 34.12 38.88 1.44
C ARG A 230 34.54 40.31 1.07
N ARG A 231 33.88 41.33 1.61
CA ARG A 231 34.22 42.76 1.38
C ARG A 231 35.44 43.24 2.19
N ARG A 232 35.87 42.47 3.19
CA ARG A 232 37.01 42.81 4.07
C ARG A 232 38.33 42.18 3.60
N ARG A 233 38.28 41.25 2.64
CA ARG A 233 39.43 40.78 1.89
C ARG A 233 39.57 41.62 0.63
#